data_AF-A0A0B6YEM6-F1
#
_entry.id   AF-A0A0B6YEM6-F1
#
_cell.length_a   1.000
_cell.length_b   1.000
_cell.length_c   1.000
_cell.angle_alpha   90.00
_cell.angle_beta   90.00
_cell.angle_gamma   90.00
#
_symmetry.space_group_name_H-M   'P 1'
#
loop_
_entity.id
_entity.type
_entity.pdbx_description
1 polymer ?
#
loop_
_entity_poly.entity_id
_entity_poly.type
_entity_poly.pdbx_seq_one_letter_code
_entity_poly.pdbx_strand_id
1 'polypeptide(L)'
;IILEGKSNQPLRSAVKYGKRLYRVQGRKYSSATCNECSVKAASVNEVLILDSYPRMYVWVGQEVDFVLRVRAIKLAKKMRTSQRNGKCHIIVIDQSNKQMSDAFLRKLDSDKQCDLDTPEIITEDYM
;
A
#
# COMPACT_ATOMS: atom_id res chain seq x y z
N ILE A 1 -17.66 -3.66 -8.16
CA ILE A 1 -17.77 -4.87 -7.31
C ILE A 1 -16.79 -4.70 -6.15
N ILE A 2 -17.30 -4.41 -4.96
CA ILE A 2 -16.49 -4.36 -3.73
C ILE A 2 -16.58 -5.76 -3.12
N LEU A 3 -15.49 -6.53 -3.17
CA LEU A 3 -15.40 -7.82 -2.48
C LEU A 3 -14.95 -7.56 -1.03
N GLU A 4 -15.86 -7.14 -0.15
CA GLU A 4 -15.55 -7.02 1.28
C GLU A 4 -16.00 -8.26 2.05
N GLY A 5 -15.05 -9.16 2.31
CA GLY A 5 -15.12 -10.05 3.46
C GLY A 5 -14.61 -9.31 4.70
N LYS A 6 -15.48 -9.07 5.69
CA LYS A 6 -15.07 -8.50 6.98
C LYS A 6 -14.27 -9.57 7.75
N SER A 7 -12.96 -9.41 7.89
CA SER A 7 -12.14 -10.27 8.76
C SER A 7 -12.28 -9.85 10.23
N ASN A 8 -12.89 -10.72 11.04
CA ASN A 8 -12.97 -10.62 12.51
C ASN A 8 -11.65 -11.06 13.17
N GLN A 9 -10.51 -10.41 12.87
CA GLN A 9 -9.25 -10.73 13.56
C GLN A 9 -8.98 -9.82 14.77
N PRO A 10 -8.50 -10.38 15.90
CA PRO A 10 -8.27 -9.63 17.13
C PRO A 10 -7.10 -8.64 17.00
N LEU A 11 -7.25 -7.48 17.65
CA LEU A 11 -6.34 -6.32 17.63
C LEU A 11 -4.88 -6.59 18.07
N ARG A 12 -4.60 -7.74 18.70
CA ARG A 12 -3.24 -8.12 19.17
C ARG A 12 -2.21 -8.20 18.05
N SER A 13 -2.60 -8.53 16.81
CA SER A 13 -1.67 -8.59 15.68
C SER A 13 -1.29 -7.22 15.10
N ALA A 14 -2.03 -6.15 15.41
CA ALA A 14 -1.69 -4.81 14.92
C ALA A 14 -0.41 -4.27 15.58
N VAL A 15 -0.10 -4.68 16.82
CA VAL A 15 1.15 -4.32 17.50
C VAL A 15 2.36 -5.07 16.91
N LYS A 16 2.13 -6.27 16.36
CA LYS A 16 3.19 -7.08 15.74
C LYS A 16 3.77 -6.43 14.48
N TYR A 17 3.01 -5.56 13.82
CA TYR A 17 3.40 -5.03 12.53
C TYR A 17 3.20 -3.52 12.44
N GLY A 18 4.32 -2.80 12.33
CA GLY A 18 4.33 -1.37 12.08
C GLY A 18 3.57 -0.97 10.82
N LYS A 19 3.01 0.24 10.86
CA LYS A 19 2.44 0.90 9.69
C LYS A 19 3.61 1.35 8.80
N ARG A 20 3.53 1.08 7.49
CA ARG A 20 4.58 1.47 6.53
C ARG A 20 3.94 1.97 5.25
N LEU A 21 4.45 3.09 4.71
CA LEU A 21 4.05 3.61 3.41
C LEU A 21 5.17 3.34 2.40
N TYR A 22 4.82 2.76 1.28
CA TYR A 22 5.74 2.48 0.20
C TYR A 22 5.34 3.28 -1.03
N ARG A 23 6.31 3.90 -1.70
CA ARG A 23 6.14 4.45 -3.04
C ARG A 23 6.59 3.43 -4.07
N VAL A 24 5.74 3.14 -5.05
CA VAL A 24 6.03 2.20 -6.13
C VAL A 24 6.54 2.95 -7.34
N GLN A 25 7.74 2.63 -7.80
CA GLN A 25 8.36 3.26 -8.96
C GLN A 25 8.96 2.22 -9.91
N GLY A 26 9.20 2.63 -11.16
CA GLY A 26 10.02 1.92 -12.12
C GLY A 26 9.32 1.55 -13.43
N ARG A 27 10.06 1.69 -14.54
CA ARG A 27 9.58 1.42 -15.91
C ARG A 27 9.77 -0.04 -16.36
N LYS A 28 10.88 -0.67 -15.98
CA LYS A 28 11.21 -2.06 -16.37
C LYS A 28 10.90 -3.06 -15.25
N TYR A 29 11.26 -2.71 -14.02
CA TYR A 29 10.93 -3.43 -12.79
C TYR A 29 10.24 -2.49 -11.83
N SER A 30 9.25 -2.99 -11.08
CA SER A 30 8.68 -2.22 -9.99
C SER A 30 9.51 -2.42 -8.72
N SER A 31 9.76 -1.33 -8.01
CA SER A 31 10.36 -1.30 -6.67
C SER A 31 9.44 -0.52 -5.74
N ALA A 32 9.28 -1.00 -4.51
CA ALA A 32 8.66 -0.27 -3.41
C ALA A 32 9.75 0.34 -2.51
N THR A 33 9.75 1.66 -2.35
CA THR A 33 10.63 2.38 -1.43
C THR A 33 9.83 2.87 -0.22
N CYS A 34 10.30 2.58 0.99
CA CYS A 34 9.65 3.03 2.22
C CYS A 34 9.79 4.56 2.37
N ASN A 35 8.66 5.23 2.63
CA ASN A 35 8.55 6.67 2.76
C ASN A 35 7.86 7.05 4.06
N GLU A 36 8.04 8.32 4.46
CA GLU A 36 7.23 8.92 5.52
C GLU A 36 5.74 8.86 5.18
N CYS A 37 4.93 8.49 6.16
CA CYS A 37 3.48 8.41 6.04
C CYS A 37 2.86 9.82 6.03
N SER A 38 3.03 10.55 4.93
CA SER A 38 2.52 11.92 4.77
C SER A 38 1.56 12.02 3.59
N VAL A 39 0.51 12.84 3.71
CA VAL A 39 -0.37 13.19 2.59
C VAL A 39 0.40 13.82 1.42
N LYS A 40 1.52 14.51 1.70
CA LYS A 40 2.40 15.07 0.68
C LYS A 40 3.00 14.01 -0.25
N ALA A 41 3.04 12.75 0.17
CA ALA A 41 3.52 11.65 -0.67
C ALA A 41 2.55 11.30 -1.81
N ALA A 42 1.26 11.61 -1.67
CA ALA A 42 0.20 11.29 -2.62
C ALA A 42 0.10 12.40 -3.68
N SER A 43 0.47 12.08 -4.92
CA SER A 43 0.39 12.99 -6.06
C SER A 43 -0.24 12.29 -7.25
N VAL A 44 -0.71 13.05 -8.25
CA VAL A 44 -1.43 12.51 -9.41
C VAL A 44 -0.64 11.49 -10.22
N ASN A 45 0.69 11.51 -10.13
CA ASN A 45 1.60 10.65 -10.89
C ASN A 45 2.21 9.51 -10.06
N GLU A 46 1.73 9.29 -8.83
CA GLU A 46 2.34 8.37 -7.89
C GLU A 46 1.44 7.18 -7.57
N VAL A 47 2.07 6.05 -7.21
CA VAL A 47 1.39 4.89 -6.65
C VAL A 47 1.96 4.59 -5.29
N LEU A 48 1.08 4.49 -4.30
CA LEU A 48 1.44 4.26 -2.91
C LEU A 48 0.85 2.95 -2.42
N ILE A 49 1.61 2.22 -1.61
CA ILE A 49 1.11 1.08 -0.85
C ILE A 49 1.23 1.39 0.63
N LEU A 50 0.10 1.50 1.32
CA LEU A 50 0.06 1.62 2.77
C LEU A 50 -0.18 0.25 3.39
N ASP A 51 0.84 -0.30 4.03
CA ASP A 51 0.72 -1.53 4.81
C ASP A 51 0.31 -1.19 6.25
N SER A 52 -0.92 -1.55 6.60
CA SER A 52 -1.56 -1.25 7.89
C SER A 52 -2.41 -2.43 8.35
N TYR A 53 -1.77 -3.59 8.50
CA TYR A 53 -2.43 -4.86 8.81
C TYR A 53 -3.52 -4.73 9.89
N PRO A 54 -4.68 -5.37 9.67
CA PRO A 54 -4.97 -6.41 8.67
C PRO A 54 -5.32 -5.91 7.26
N ARG A 55 -5.20 -4.60 6.98
CA ARG A 55 -5.51 -4.01 5.67
C ARG A 55 -4.28 -3.38 5.01
N MET A 56 -4.15 -3.61 3.71
CA MET A 56 -3.15 -2.99 2.86
C MET A 56 -3.87 -2.22 1.76
N TYR A 57 -3.51 -0.96 1.58
CA TYR A 57 -4.16 -0.08 0.62
C TYR A 57 -3.19 0.20 -0.52
N VAL A 58 -3.66 0.09 -1.76
CA VAL A 58 -2.94 0.52 -2.96
C VAL A 58 -3.64 1.76 -3.48
N TRP A 59 -3.04 2.93 -3.28
CA TRP A 59 -3.55 4.20 -3.79
C TRP A 59 -2.89 4.51 -5.14
N VAL A 60 -3.69 4.84 -6.14
CA VAL A 60 -3.26 5.07 -7.52
C VAL A 60 -3.62 6.49 -7.94
N GLY A 61 -2.62 7.29 -8.26
CA GLY A 61 -2.79 8.63 -8.82
C GLY A 61 -3.51 8.62 -10.18
N GLN A 62 -4.19 9.70 -10.50
CA GLN A 62 -5.04 9.82 -11.69
C GLN A 62 -4.28 9.71 -13.02
N GLU A 63 -3.01 10.15 -13.05
CA GLU A 63 -2.16 10.20 -14.24
C GLU A 63 -1.18 9.02 -14.31
N VAL A 64 -1.33 8.04 -13.41
CA VAL A 64 -0.48 6.84 -13.40
C VAL A 64 -0.78 5.93 -14.58
N ASP A 65 0.28 5.47 -15.25
CA ASP A 65 0.17 4.47 -16.31
C ASP A 65 -0.36 3.11 -15.81
N PHE A 66 -1.16 2.44 -16.65
CA PHE A 66 -1.78 1.16 -16.34
C PHE A 66 -0.77 0.07 -15.96
N VAL A 67 0.42 0.06 -16.58
CA VAL A 67 1.44 -0.95 -16.28
C VAL A 67 1.94 -0.79 -14.84
N LEU A 68 2.18 0.44 -14.38
CA LEU A 68 2.63 0.69 -13.01
C LEU A 68 1.56 0.30 -11.99
N ARG A 69 0.29 0.58 -12.28
CA ARG A 69 -0.85 0.12 -11.46
C ARG A 69 -0.86 -1.41 -11.30
N VAL A 70 -0.77 -2.15 -12.41
CA VAL A 70 -0.79 -3.63 -12.38
C VAL A 70 0.37 -4.16 -11.54
N ARG A 71 1.56 -3.59 -11.72
CA ARG A 71 2.75 -3.96 -10.94
C ARG A 71 2.61 -3.67 -9.46
N ALA A 72 2.08 -2.51 -9.08
CA ALA A 72 1.82 -2.19 -7.68
C ALA A 72 0.85 -3.18 -7.01
N ILE A 73 -0.20 -3.61 -7.73
CA ILE A 73 -1.13 -4.62 -7.24
C ILE A 73 -0.44 -5.98 -7.07
N LYS A 74 0.43 -6.38 -8.01
CA LYS A 74 1.25 -7.60 -7.87
C LYS A 74 2.19 -7.52 -6.67
N LEU A 75 2.80 -6.36 -6.47
CA LEU A 75 3.70 -6.10 -5.35
C LEU A 75 2.97 -6.19 -4.00
N ALA A 76 1.77 -5.61 -3.89
CA ALA A 76 0.91 -5.74 -2.72
C ALA A 76 0.53 -7.20 -2.45
N LYS A 77 0.26 -7.99 -3.49
CA LYS A 77 0.01 -9.44 -3.36
C LYS A 77 1.25 -10.19 -2.87
N LYS A 78 2.45 -9.85 -3.34
CA LYS A 78 3.73 -10.41 -2.85
C LYS A 78 3.90 -10.11 -1.35
N MET A 79 3.77 -8.84 -0.94
CA MET A 79 3.84 -8.43 0.48
C MET A 79 2.84 -9.17 1.36
N ARG A 80 1.59 -9.31 0.90
CA ARG A 80 0.56 -10.08 1.62
C ARG A 80 1.02 -11.52 1.88
N THR A 81 1.61 -12.19 0.89
CA THR A 81 2.02 -13.60 1.02
C THR A 81 3.30 -13.73 1.83
N SER A 82 4.34 -12.91 1.54
CA SER A 82 5.66 -13.03 2.16
C SER A 82 5.70 -12.51 3.60
N GLN A 83 5.11 -11.36 3.88
CA GLN A 83 5.24 -10.68 5.17
C GLN A 83 4.03 -10.91 6.10
N ARG A 84 2.85 -11.17 5.52
CA ARG A 84 1.57 -11.23 6.26
C ARG A 84 0.92 -12.62 6.27
N ASN A 85 1.66 -13.65 5.88
CA ASN A 85 1.20 -15.06 5.82
C ASN A 85 -0.12 -15.22 5.04
N GLY A 86 -0.36 -14.40 4.02
CA GLY A 86 -1.58 -14.42 3.23
C GLY A 86 -2.82 -13.75 3.86
N LYS A 87 -2.73 -13.25 5.10
CA LYS A 87 -3.91 -12.84 5.91
C LYS A 87 -4.32 -11.37 5.76
N CYS A 88 -3.62 -10.60 4.93
CA CYS A 88 -3.90 -9.18 4.72
C CYS A 88 -4.94 -8.93 3.61
N HIS A 89 -5.84 -7.96 3.81
CA HIS A 89 -6.86 -7.57 2.83
C HIS A 89 -6.34 -6.41 1.98
N ILE A 90 -6.27 -6.61 0.66
CA ILE A 90 -5.78 -5.58 -0.28
C ILE A 90 -6.96 -4.78 -0.81
N ILE A 91 -6.90 -3.46 -0.65
CA ILE A 91 -7.91 -2.51 -1.11
C ILE A 91 -7.26 -1.57 -2.13
N VAL A 92 -7.75 -1.56 -3.37
CA VAL A 92 -7.26 -0.65 -4.42
C VAL A 92 -8.13 0.60 -4.43
N ILE A 93 -7.50 1.76 -4.41
CA ILE A 93 -8.15 3.08 -4.33
C ILE A 93 -7.62 3.93 -5.50
N ASP A 94 -8.54 4.35 -6.35
CA ASP A 94 -8.26 5.31 -7.41
C ASP A 94 -8.45 6.73 -6.89
N GLN A 95 -7.52 7.64 -7.21
CA GLN A 95 -7.62 9.06 -6.83
C GLN A 95 -8.92 9.71 -7.36
N SER A 96 -9.43 9.24 -8.50
CA SER A 96 -10.70 9.73 -9.08
C SER A 96 -11.91 9.43 -8.20
N ASN A 97 -11.84 8.40 -7.34
CA ASN A 97 -12.85 8.15 -6.31
C ASN A 97 -12.54 9.01 -5.08
N LYS A 98 -13.02 10.26 -5.10
CA LYS A 98 -12.75 11.26 -4.05
C LYS A 98 -13.04 10.75 -2.64
N GLN A 99 -14.18 10.09 -2.42
CA GLN A 99 -14.56 9.60 -1.10
C GLN A 99 -13.54 8.59 -0.53
N MET A 100 -13.12 7.62 -1.34
CA MET A 100 -12.14 6.61 -0.92
C MET A 100 -10.73 7.20 -0.83
N SER A 101 -10.38 8.13 -1.72
CA SER A 101 -9.10 8.84 -1.70
C SER A 101 -8.95 9.69 -0.43
N ASP A 102 -9.96 10.48 -0.07
CA ASP A 102 -9.95 11.30 1.14
C ASP A 102 -9.86 10.43 2.40
N ALA A 103 -10.56 9.29 2.42
CA ALA A 103 -10.46 8.31 3.50
C ALA A 103 -9.06 7.68 3.62
N PHE A 104 -8.35 7.50 2.50
CA PHE A 104 -6.96 7.07 2.49
C PHE A 104 -6.02 8.16 3.03
N LEU A 105 -6.17 9.41 2.57
CA LEU A 105 -5.32 10.52 3.00
C LEU A 105 -5.40 10.76 4.51
N ARG A 106 -6.61 10.72 5.09
CA ARG A 106 -6.81 10.79 6.55
C ARG A 106 -6.09 9.70 7.33
N LYS A 107 -5.89 8.52 6.73
CA LYS A 107 -5.11 7.45 7.35
C LYS A 107 -3.62 7.77 7.38
N LEU A 108 -3.12 8.60 6.48
CA LEU A 108 -1.73 9.04 6.48
C LEU A 108 -1.49 10.05 7.61
N ASP A 109 -2.37 11.05 7.74
CA ASP A 109 -2.30 12.12 8.77
C ASP A 109 -2.43 11.63 10.22
N SER A 110 -2.89 10.40 10.44
CA SER A 110 -2.90 9.83 11.78
C SER A 110 -1.47 9.47 12.17
N ASP A 111 -0.79 10.37 12.90
CA ASP A 111 0.60 10.42 13.45
C ASP A 111 1.10 9.17 14.21
N LYS A 112 0.78 7.97 13.73
CA LYS A 112 1.42 6.74 14.20
C LYS A 112 2.71 6.59 13.42
N GLN A 113 3.83 6.79 14.13
CA GLN A 113 5.21 6.57 13.67
C GLN A 113 5.23 5.39 12.69
N CYS A 114 5.64 5.66 11.46
CA CYS A 114 5.91 4.61 10.50
C CYS A 114 7.31 4.08 10.75
N ASP A 115 7.43 2.77 10.96
CA ASP A 115 8.71 2.14 11.24
C ASP A 115 9.57 2.23 9.97
N LEU A 116 10.53 3.15 9.97
CA LEU A 116 11.44 3.43 8.86
C LEU A 116 12.61 2.43 8.78
N ASP A 117 12.61 1.36 9.59
CA ASP A 117 13.72 0.42 9.62
C ASP A 117 13.82 -0.41 8.34
N THR A 118 14.94 -0.16 7.66
CA THR A 118 15.49 -0.71 6.40
C THR A 118 14.63 -0.55 5.14
N PRO A 119 15.18 0.05 4.06
CA PRO A 119 14.54 0.03 2.76
C PRO A 119 14.56 -1.40 2.22
N GLU A 120 13.51 -2.15 2.51
CA GLU A 120 13.25 -3.41 1.83
C GLU A 120 12.75 -3.05 0.42
N ILE A 121 13.67 -3.02 -0.54
CA ILE A 121 13.34 -2.91 -1.96
C ILE A 121 12.69 -4.22 -2.35
N ILE A 122 11.36 -4.23 -2.39
CA ILE A 122 10.63 -5.38 -2.89
C ILE A 122 10.61 -5.24 -4.42
N THR A 123 11.39 -6.08 -5.07
CA THR A 123 11.42 -6.19 -6.53
C THR A 123 10.41 -7.22 -7.02
N GLU A 124 9.86 -6.99 -8.21
CA GLU A 124 9.41 -8.11 -9.05
C GLU A 124 10.67 -8.88 -9.47
N ASP A 125 11.00 -9.96 -8.77
CA ASP A 125 11.99 -10.92 -9.27
C ASP A 125 11.44 -11.51 -10.57
N TYR A 126 12.29 -11.52 -11.59
CA TYR A 126 12.05 -12.20 -12.85
C TYR A 126 11.58 -13.63 -12.58
N MET A 127 10.52 -14.07 -13.28
CA MET A 127 10.45 -15.49 -13.64
C MET A 127 11.67 -15.84 -14.49
#